data_AF-A0A0A9WM68-F1
#
_entry.id   AF-A0A0A9WM68-F1
#
_cell.length_a   1.000
_cell.length_b   1.000
_cell.length_c   1.000
_cell.angle_alpha   90.00
_cell.angle_beta   90.00
_cell.angle_gamma   90.00
#
_symmetry.space_group_name_H-M   'P 1'
#
loop_
_entity.id
_entity.type
_entity.pdbx_description
1 polymer ?
#
loop_
_entity_poly.entity_id
_entity_poly.type
_entity_poly.pdbx_seq_one_letter_code
_entity_poly.pdbx_strand_id
1 'polypeptide(L)'
;PPPRLYLLCLLVAACLEDVLPEVLTPPYFNIAEKRKVEASYTCGEDVQEPELYCKLVGATQDYHDLDKTVISGQICDVCDPSKPDKWHPPGYAVDGAETYWISPPLSRGTEYNLINFTISLGQEFHVAYVIIKMGISPRPGLWVLERSADNGKTYKPWQYFAETVSDCEHYFGAASLELITK
;
A
#
# COMPACT_ATOMS: atom_id res chain seq x y z
N PRO A 1 31.58 63.93 14.62
CA PRO A 1 30.11 63.90 14.83
C PRO A 1 29.60 62.45 14.95
N PRO A 2 29.60 61.89 16.16
CA PRO A 2 29.17 60.52 16.47
C PRO A 2 27.64 60.23 16.44
N PRO A 3 26.69 61.20 16.45
CA PRO A 3 25.26 60.87 16.65
C PRO A 3 24.59 60.30 15.40
N ARG A 4 25.12 60.57 14.20
CA ARG A 4 24.54 60.05 12.94
C ARG A 4 24.76 58.56 12.75
N LEU A 5 25.90 58.02 13.21
CA LEU A 5 26.19 56.59 13.11
C LEU A 5 25.33 55.79 14.09
N TYR A 6 25.12 56.32 15.29
CA TYR A 6 24.21 55.75 16.28
C TYR A 6 22.76 55.72 15.77
N LEU A 7 22.30 56.80 15.15
CA LEU A 7 20.96 56.86 14.58
C LEU A 7 20.78 55.87 13.42
N LEU A 8 21.82 55.68 12.59
CA LEU A 8 21.79 54.71 11.50
C LEU A 8 21.74 53.27 12.05
N CYS A 9 22.53 52.94 13.08
CA CYS A 9 22.49 51.63 13.72
C CYS A 9 21.15 51.35 14.41
N LEU A 10 20.54 52.36 15.05
CA LEU A 10 19.21 52.24 15.66
C LEU A 10 18.13 52.02 14.61
N LEU A 11 18.22 52.67 13.44
CA LEU A 11 17.31 52.44 12.33
C LEU A 11 17.50 51.04 11.71
N VAL A 12 18.73 50.57 11.54
CA VAL A 12 18.99 49.21 11.04
C VAL A 12 18.52 48.15 12.04
N ALA A 13 18.70 48.39 13.35
CA ALA A 13 18.16 47.51 14.40
C ALA A 13 16.63 47.52 14.45
N ALA A 14 15.99 48.67 14.22
CA ALA A 14 14.53 48.79 14.14
C ALA A 14 13.94 48.23 12.83
N CYS A 15 14.74 48.11 11.77
CA CYS A 15 14.37 47.51 10.48
C CYS A 15 14.75 46.04 10.35
N LEU A 16 15.43 45.45 11.35
CA LEU A 16 15.54 44.01 11.47
C LEU A 16 14.18 43.52 11.96
N GLU A 17 13.28 43.24 11.02
CA GLU A 17 12.11 42.42 11.30
C GLU A 17 12.60 41.14 11.97
N ASP A 18 12.08 40.84 13.16
CA ASP A 18 12.30 39.55 13.82
C ASP A 18 11.75 38.46 12.89
N VAL A 19 12.62 37.91 12.04
CA VAL A 19 12.30 36.73 11.25
C VAL A 19 12.25 35.57 12.23
N LEU A 20 11.08 35.36 12.84
CA LEU A 20 10.83 34.18 13.64
C LEU A 20 10.78 32.97 12.70
N PRO A 21 11.68 31.99 12.87
CA PRO A 21 11.63 30.78 12.07
C PRO A 21 10.37 29.99 12.44
N GLU A 22 9.44 29.88 11.50
CA GLU A 22 8.24 29.05 11.65
C GLU A 22 8.49 27.66 11.02
N VAL A 23 8.14 26.60 11.75
CA VAL A 23 8.25 25.22 11.24
C VAL A 23 7.04 24.95 10.36
N LEU A 24 7.25 24.90 9.04
CA LEU A 24 6.21 24.53 8.09
C LEU A 24 5.99 23.01 8.11
N THR A 25 4.84 22.57 8.59
CA THR A 25 4.41 21.17 8.50
C THR A 25 3.48 21.00 7.30
N PRO A 26 3.80 20.10 6.34
CA PRO A 26 2.87 19.81 5.25
C PRO A 26 1.60 19.18 5.81
N PRO A 27 0.44 19.36 5.14
CA PRO A 27 -0.80 18.74 5.57
C PRO A 27 -0.69 17.22 5.51
N TYR A 28 -1.51 16.53 6.31
CA TYR A 28 -1.69 15.08 6.18
C TYR A 28 -2.55 14.78 4.95
N PHE A 29 -2.09 13.88 4.10
CA PHE A 29 -2.85 13.42 2.94
C PHE A 29 -2.49 11.97 2.59
N ASN A 30 -3.31 11.34 1.75
CA ASN A 30 -3.03 10.00 1.25
C ASN A 30 -1.92 10.07 0.19
N ILE A 31 -0.69 9.71 0.60
CA ILE A 31 0.47 9.72 -0.29
C ILE A 31 0.43 8.66 -1.39
N ALA A 32 -0.38 7.61 -1.22
CA ALA A 32 -0.50 6.48 -2.14
C ALA A 32 -1.50 6.74 -3.28
N GLU A 33 -2.45 7.66 -3.10
CA GLU A 33 -3.51 7.90 -4.08
C GLU A 33 -2.92 8.26 -5.46
N LYS A 34 -3.37 7.55 -6.50
CA LYS A 34 -2.94 7.70 -7.91
C LYS A 34 -1.43 7.56 -8.13
N ARG A 35 -0.71 6.91 -7.21
CA ARG A 35 0.70 6.55 -7.41
C ARG A 35 0.85 5.38 -8.36
N LYS A 36 2.03 5.26 -8.97
CA LYS A 36 2.37 4.11 -9.79
C LYS A 36 2.48 2.88 -8.88
N VAL A 37 1.80 1.82 -9.26
CA VAL A 37 1.79 0.55 -8.55
C VAL A 37 2.24 -0.56 -9.48
N GLU A 38 3.02 -1.49 -8.95
CA GLU A 38 3.48 -2.70 -9.64
C GLU A 38 3.19 -3.91 -8.75
N ALA A 39 2.54 -4.93 -9.32
CA ALA A 39 2.36 -6.22 -8.66
C ALA A 39 3.15 -7.28 -9.43
N SER A 40 3.68 -8.30 -8.74
CA SER A 40 4.37 -9.42 -9.41
C SER A 40 3.47 -10.15 -10.40
N TYR A 41 2.19 -10.30 -10.04
CA TYR A 41 1.19 -10.97 -10.85
C TYR A 41 -0.17 -10.30 -10.65
N THR A 42 -0.96 -10.20 -11.71
CA THR A 42 -2.35 -9.73 -11.66
C THR A 42 -3.24 -10.78 -12.28
N CYS A 43 -4.46 -10.95 -11.76
CA CYS A 43 -5.40 -11.89 -12.36
C CYS A 43 -5.68 -11.55 -13.82
N GLY A 44 -5.94 -12.57 -14.64
CA GLY A 44 -6.24 -12.40 -16.06
C GLY A 44 -5.04 -11.99 -16.94
N GLU A 45 -3.86 -11.71 -16.36
CA GLU A 45 -2.61 -11.54 -17.11
C GLU A 45 -1.98 -12.91 -17.42
N ASP A 46 -1.29 -13.00 -18.56
CA ASP A 46 -0.58 -14.20 -19.03
C ASP A 46 -1.45 -15.47 -19.13
N VAL A 47 -2.74 -15.29 -19.43
CA VAL A 47 -3.71 -16.38 -19.70
C VAL A 47 -4.41 -16.17 -21.03
N GLN A 48 -4.83 -17.27 -21.66
CA GLN A 48 -5.56 -17.23 -22.93
C GLN A 48 -7.07 -17.01 -22.73
N GLU A 49 -7.60 -17.46 -21.60
CA GLU A 49 -9.03 -17.43 -21.28
C GLU A 49 -9.26 -16.64 -19.99
N PRO A 50 -10.46 -16.05 -19.79
CA PRO A 50 -10.83 -15.38 -18.55
C PRO A 50 -10.57 -16.25 -17.33
N GLU A 51 -9.85 -15.68 -16.35
CA GLU A 51 -9.35 -16.44 -15.21
C GLU A 51 -10.40 -16.55 -14.10
N LEU A 52 -10.85 -17.76 -13.80
CA LEU A 52 -11.86 -18.03 -12.77
C LEU A 52 -11.28 -17.85 -11.35
N TYR A 53 -11.96 -17.06 -10.52
CA TYR A 53 -11.68 -16.96 -9.09
C TYR A 53 -12.97 -17.13 -8.27
N CYS A 54 -12.84 -17.63 -7.04
CA CYS A 54 -13.97 -17.88 -6.14
C CYS A 54 -13.75 -17.25 -4.78
N LYS A 55 -14.80 -16.65 -4.22
CA LYS A 55 -14.80 -16.11 -2.85
C LYS A 55 -14.80 -17.26 -1.84
N LEU A 56 -13.93 -17.15 -0.84
CA LEU A 56 -13.80 -18.16 0.23
C LEU A 56 -14.97 -18.13 1.21
N VAL A 57 -15.66 -16.98 1.35
CA VAL A 57 -16.91 -16.91 2.11
C VAL A 57 -18.02 -17.56 1.28
N GLY A 58 -18.67 -18.57 1.85
CA GLY A 58 -19.74 -19.31 1.18
C GLY A 58 -20.87 -18.38 0.73
N ALA A 59 -21.67 -18.84 -0.24
CA ALA A 59 -22.77 -18.07 -0.80
C ALA A 59 -23.85 -17.77 0.26
N THR A 60 -23.78 -16.60 0.90
CA THR A 60 -25.01 -15.93 1.33
C THR A 60 -25.66 -15.40 0.06
N GLN A 61 -26.91 -15.81 -0.21
CA GLN A 61 -27.64 -15.39 -1.40
C GLN A 61 -27.94 -13.88 -1.33
N ASP A 62 -26.95 -13.04 -1.60
CA ASP A 62 -27.16 -11.62 -1.85
C ASP A 62 -27.60 -11.49 -3.32
N TYR A 63 -28.85 -11.07 -3.49
CA TYR A 63 -29.62 -11.01 -4.74
C TYR A 63 -29.03 -10.06 -5.82
N HIS A 64 -27.84 -9.50 -5.60
CA HIS A 64 -27.20 -8.48 -6.43
C HIS A 64 -26.19 -9.02 -7.45
N ASP A 65 -26.00 -10.34 -7.53
CA ASP A 65 -24.92 -10.98 -8.29
C ASP A 65 -25.41 -11.85 -9.47
N LEU A 66 -26.22 -11.26 -10.36
CA LEU A 66 -26.84 -11.97 -11.50
C LEU A 66 -25.83 -12.56 -12.51
N ASP A 67 -24.58 -12.10 -12.51
CA ASP A 67 -23.52 -12.54 -13.42
C ASP A 67 -22.48 -13.46 -12.75
N LYS A 68 -22.64 -13.76 -11.45
CA LYS A 68 -21.70 -14.64 -10.73
C LYS A 68 -22.20 -16.07 -10.67
N THR A 69 -21.27 -17.00 -10.84
CA THR A 69 -21.57 -18.44 -10.85
C THR A 69 -21.37 -19.04 -9.47
N VAL A 70 -22.22 -19.99 -9.07
CA VAL A 70 -22.06 -20.72 -7.81
C VAL A 70 -21.45 -22.09 -8.10
N ILE A 71 -20.22 -22.31 -7.63
CA ILE A 71 -19.50 -23.58 -7.80
C ILE A 71 -19.20 -24.14 -6.40
N SER A 72 -19.70 -25.34 -6.10
CA SER A 72 -19.49 -26.00 -4.80
C SER A 72 -19.87 -25.14 -3.58
N GLY A 73 -20.89 -24.27 -3.73
CA GLY A 73 -21.35 -23.37 -2.66
C GLY A 73 -20.54 -22.09 -2.49
N GLN A 74 -19.55 -21.84 -3.36
CA GLN A 74 -18.77 -20.61 -3.42
C GLN A 74 -19.25 -19.70 -4.54
N ILE A 75 -19.23 -18.39 -4.32
CA ILE A 75 -19.52 -17.38 -5.35
C ILE A 75 -18.25 -17.14 -6.17
N CYS A 76 -18.32 -17.42 -7.46
CA CYS A 76 -17.21 -17.33 -8.39
C CYS A 76 -17.49 -16.30 -9.50
N ASP A 77 -16.43 -15.69 -9.98
CA ASP A 77 -16.42 -14.74 -11.10
C ASP A 77 -15.15 -14.94 -11.93
N VAL A 78 -15.00 -14.20 -13.02
CA VAL A 78 -13.85 -14.25 -13.90
C VAL A 78 -13.11 -12.92 -13.92
N CYS A 79 -11.79 -13.00 -14.05
CA CYS A 79 -10.92 -11.85 -14.29
C CYS A 79 -10.53 -11.81 -15.78
N ASP A 80 -10.84 -10.70 -16.46
CA ASP A 80 -10.64 -10.54 -17.90
C ASP A 80 -10.13 -9.12 -18.22
N PRO A 81 -8.86 -8.95 -18.68
CA PRO A 81 -8.31 -7.66 -19.11
C PRO A 81 -9.09 -6.94 -20.19
N SER A 82 -9.84 -7.68 -20.99
CA SER A 82 -10.60 -7.15 -22.11
C SER A 82 -11.92 -6.50 -21.66
N LYS A 83 -12.34 -6.74 -20.41
CA LYS A 83 -13.62 -6.30 -19.85
C LYS A 83 -13.40 -5.40 -18.64
N PRO A 84 -13.65 -4.08 -18.73
CA PRO A 84 -13.40 -3.14 -17.65
C PRO A 84 -14.10 -3.47 -16.31
N ASP A 85 -15.25 -4.13 -16.36
CA ASP A 85 -16.05 -4.57 -15.21
C ASP A 85 -15.54 -5.86 -14.56
N LYS A 86 -14.65 -6.59 -15.24
CA LYS A 86 -14.01 -7.84 -14.79
C LYS A 86 -12.49 -7.70 -14.65
N TRP A 87 -11.98 -6.48 -14.78
CA TRP A 87 -10.56 -6.20 -14.71
C TRP A 87 -10.19 -5.62 -13.34
N HIS A 88 -9.11 -6.13 -12.74
CA HIS A 88 -8.69 -5.79 -11.39
C HIS A 88 -7.19 -5.42 -11.33
N PRO A 89 -6.75 -4.35 -12.01
CA PRO A 89 -5.34 -3.99 -12.10
C PRO A 89 -4.79 -3.45 -10.79
N PRO A 90 -3.46 -3.46 -10.58
CA PRO A 90 -2.83 -2.97 -9.34
C PRO A 90 -3.20 -1.53 -8.98
N GLY A 91 -3.45 -0.68 -9.99
CA GLY A 91 -3.86 0.71 -9.80
C GLY A 91 -5.19 0.89 -9.06
N TYR A 92 -6.10 -0.10 -9.12
CA TYR A 92 -7.38 -0.03 -8.39
C TYR A 92 -7.19 -0.06 -6.87
N ALA A 93 -6.06 -0.55 -6.35
CA ALA A 93 -5.81 -0.51 -4.92
C ALA A 93 -5.55 0.93 -4.38
N VAL A 94 -5.27 1.89 -5.26
CA VAL A 94 -4.84 3.24 -4.89
C VAL A 94 -5.56 4.35 -5.66
N ASP A 95 -6.65 4.05 -6.37
CA ASP A 95 -7.36 5.03 -7.20
C ASP A 95 -8.27 5.98 -6.39
N GLY A 96 -8.49 5.67 -5.10
CA GLY A 96 -9.36 6.42 -4.19
C GLY A 96 -10.84 6.04 -4.30
N ALA A 97 -11.18 4.99 -5.05
CA ALA A 97 -12.51 4.41 -5.16
C ALA A 97 -12.65 3.13 -4.32
N GLU A 98 -13.84 2.55 -4.30
CA GLU A 98 -14.11 1.23 -3.69
C GLU A 98 -13.87 0.09 -4.70
N THR A 99 -12.82 0.25 -5.52
CA THR A 99 -12.29 -0.78 -6.44
C THR A 99 -11.16 -1.54 -5.74
N TYR A 100 -10.70 -2.64 -6.35
CA TYR A 100 -9.65 -3.48 -5.77
C TYR A 100 -8.86 -4.22 -6.85
N TRP A 101 -7.59 -4.49 -6.54
CA TRP A 101 -6.70 -5.38 -7.27
C TRP A 101 -6.89 -6.83 -6.80
N ILE A 102 -6.67 -7.80 -7.70
CA ILE A 102 -6.67 -9.23 -7.39
C ILE A 102 -5.41 -9.90 -7.96
N SER A 103 -4.71 -10.67 -7.13
CA SER A 103 -3.67 -11.60 -7.57
C SER A 103 -4.29 -12.82 -8.27
N PRO A 104 -3.54 -13.58 -9.09
CA PRO A 104 -4.03 -14.84 -9.62
C PRO A 104 -4.47 -15.82 -8.52
N PRO A 105 -5.45 -16.69 -8.80
CA PRO A 105 -5.93 -17.68 -7.85
C PRO A 105 -4.90 -18.80 -7.66
N LEU A 106 -4.87 -19.41 -6.47
CA LEU A 106 -3.98 -20.53 -6.16
C LEU A 106 -4.25 -21.80 -6.98
N SER A 107 -5.42 -21.90 -7.62
CA SER A 107 -5.71 -22.94 -8.60
C SER A 107 -4.80 -22.88 -9.83
N ARG A 108 -4.22 -21.71 -10.13
CA ARG A 108 -3.29 -21.53 -11.25
C ARG A 108 -1.89 -22.06 -10.93
N GLY A 109 -1.48 -22.04 -9.67
CA GLY A 109 -0.14 -22.46 -9.26
C GLY A 109 0.20 -22.10 -7.83
N THR A 110 1.19 -22.78 -7.27
CA THR A 110 1.66 -22.52 -5.90
C THR A 110 2.62 -21.33 -5.83
N GLU A 111 3.17 -20.89 -6.95
CA GLU A 111 3.99 -19.68 -7.08
C GLU A 111 3.21 -18.41 -6.71
N TYR A 112 1.89 -18.39 -6.90
CA TYR A 112 1.02 -17.26 -6.53
C TYR A 112 0.74 -17.16 -5.03
N ASN A 113 1.30 -18.05 -4.20
CA ASN A 113 1.31 -17.88 -2.75
C ASN A 113 2.23 -16.73 -2.29
N LEU A 114 3.20 -16.34 -3.13
CA LEU A 114 4.11 -15.25 -2.85
C LEU A 114 3.97 -14.20 -3.94
N ILE A 115 3.49 -13.02 -3.54
CA ILE A 115 3.31 -11.88 -4.44
C ILE A 115 3.96 -10.65 -3.82
N ASN A 116 4.59 -9.82 -4.65
CA ASN A 116 5.04 -8.50 -4.23
C ASN A 116 4.09 -7.44 -4.80
N PHE A 117 3.76 -6.46 -3.97
CA PHE A 117 2.94 -5.32 -4.34
C PHE A 117 3.67 -4.03 -3.95
N THR A 118 4.13 -3.29 -4.95
CA THR A 118 5.05 -2.15 -4.78
C THR A 118 4.36 -0.86 -5.17
N ILE A 119 4.35 0.13 -4.27
CA ILE A 119 3.84 1.48 -4.54
C ILE A 119 5.03 2.43 -4.68
N SER A 120 5.16 3.07 -5.84
CA SER A 120 6.21 4.04 -6.12
C SER A 120 5.72 5.45 -5.78
N LEU A 121 6.18 5.97 -4.63
CA LEU A 121 5.79 7.30 -4.14
C LEU A 121 6.45 8.46 -4.92
N GLY A 122 7.62 8.22 -5.52
CA GLY A 122 8.34 9.18 -6.38
C GLY A 122 9.11 10.28 -5.63
N GLN A 123 8.95 10.40 -4.32
CA GLN A 123 9.74 11.25 -3.44
C GLN A 123 9.76 10.69 -2.01
N GLU A 124 10.62 11.25 -1.15
CA GLU A 124 10.68 10.89 0.26
C GLU A 124 9.50 11.51 1.04
N PHE A 125 8.90 10.72 1.93
CA PHE A 125 7.77 11.13 2.75
C PHE A 125 7.95 10.69 4.20
N HIS A 126 7.46 11.51 5.11
CA HIS A 126 7.27 11.11 6.50
C HIS A 126 5.93 10.36 6.62
N VAL A 127 6.00 9.04 6.72
CA VAL A 127 4.81 8.18 6.78
C VAL A 127 4.40 7.97 8.23
N ALA A 128 3.16 8.35 8.57
CA ALA A 128 2.61 8.18 9.90
C ALA A 128 2.01 6.77 10.11
N TYR A 129 1.28 6.27 9.11
CA TYR A 129 0.65 4.95 9.15
C TYR A 129 0.39 4.43 7.73
N VAL A 130 0.16 3.12 7.62
CA VAL A 130 -0.25 2.44 6.38
C VAL A 130 -1.53 1.68 6.68
N ILE A 131 -2.55 1.87 5.83
CA ILE A 131 -3.82 1.14 5.91
C ILE A 131 -3.95 0.30 4.64
N ILE A 132 -4.21 -0.99 4.80
CA ILE A 132 -4.46 -1.91 3.70
C ILE A 132 -5.85 -2.52 3.90
N LYS A 133 -6.73 -2.32 2.91
CA LYS A 133 -8.07 -2.91 2.88
C LYS A 133 -8.02 -4.20 2.07
N MET A 134 -8.43 -5.32 2.67
CA MET A 134 -8.43 -6.63 2.02
C MET A 134 -9.79 -6.83 1.31
N GLY A 135 -9.90 -6.38 0.06
CA GLY A 135 -11.16 -6.25 -0.68
C GLY A 135 -12.15 -7.41 -0.52
N ILE A 136 -12.07 -8.42 -1.39
CA ILE A 136 -12.95 -9.60 -1.35
C ILE A 136 -12.29 -10.83 -0.72
N SER A 137 -11.02 -10.70 -0.34
CA SER A 137 -10.17 -11.79 0.16
C SER A 137 -9.87 -11.60 1.64
N PRO A 138 -9.68 -12.68 2.41
CA PRO A 138 -9.19 -12.55 3.79
C PRO A 138 -7.79 -11.94 3.82
N ARG A 139 -7.42 -11.37 4.96
CA ARG A 139 -6.06 -10.89 5.22
C ARG A 139 -5.06 -12.05 5.12
N PRO A 140 -3.91 -11.87 4.45
CA PRO A 140 -2.86 -12.89 4.40
C PRO A 140 -2.37 -13.29 5.79
N GLY A 141 -2.12 -14.59 5.99
CA GLY A 141 -1.61 -15.14 7.24
C GLY A 141 -0.12 -14.86 7.47
N LEU A 142 0.65 -14.62 6.41
CA LEU A 142 2.09 -14.34 6.45
C LEU A 142 2.45 -13.29 5.40
N TRP A 143 3.03 -12.16 5.82
CA TRP A 143 3.53 -11.11 4.92
C TRP A 143 4.43 -10.12 5.65
N VAL A 144 5.19 -9.33 4.90
CA VAL A 144 6.03 -8.25 5.41
C VAL A 144 5.66 -6.95 4.73
N LEU A 145 5.57 -5.87 5.52
CA LEU A 145 5.51 -4.51 5.01
C LEU A 145 6.93 -3.96 4.96
N GLU A 146 7.44 -3.66 3.77
CA GLU A 146 8.77 -3.09 3.57
C GLU A 146 8.70 -1.65 3.05
N ARG A 147 9.78 -0.90 3.26
CA ARG A 147 9.97 0.44 2.70
C ARG A 147 11.35 0.62 2.11
N SER A 148 11.45 1.54 1.15
CA SER A 148 12.72 2.01 0.60
C SER A 148 12.86 3.51 0.84
N ALA A 149 14.09 3.94 1.15
CA ALA A 149 14.47 5.35 1.25
C ALA A 149 15.53 5.74 0.20
N ASP A 150 15.82 4.84 -0.76
CA ASP A 150 16.86 5.01 -1.77
C ASP A 150 16.34 4.76 -3.20
N ASN A 151 15.06 5.07 -3.42
CA ASN A 151 14.35 4.92 -4.69
C ASN A 151 14.27 3.47 -5.19
N GLY A 152 13.97 2.54 -4.28
CA GLY A 152 13.74 1.12 -4.62
C GLY A 152 15.00 0.29 -4.81
N LYS A 153 16.17 0.77 -4.38
CA LYS A 153 17.41 -0.01 -4.47
C LYS A 153 17.54 -1.00 -3.32
N THR A 154 17.17 -0.58 -2.12
CA THR A 154 17.12 -1.44 -0.94
C THR A 154 15.80 -1.27 -0.21
N TYR A 155 15.35 -2.38 0.37
CA TYR A 155 14.14 -2.47 1.16
C TYR A 155 14.49 -2.84 2.58
N LYS A 156 13.79 -2.21 3.53
CA LYS A 156 13.89 -2.51 4.96
C LYS A 156 12.50 -2.80 5.50
N PRO A 157 12.37 -3.80 6.37
CA PRO A 157 11.10 -4.12 7.00
C PRO A 157 10.62 -2.95 7.87
N TRP A 158 9.35 -2.59 7.71
CA TRP A 158 8.60 -1.79 8.69
C TRP A 158 7.92 -2.67 9.71
N GLN A 159 7.27 -3.76 9.26
CA GLN A 159 6.51 -4.64 10.13
C GLN A 159 6.41 -6.04 9.51
N TYR A 160 6.56 -7.06 10.35
CA TYR A 160 6.28 -8.45 10.01
C TYR A 160 4.90 -8.85 10.51
N PHE A 161 4.19 -9.65 9.72
CA PHE A 161 2.89 -10.20 10.07
C PHE A 161 2.91 -11.70 9.86
N ALA A 162 2.57 -12.45 10.91
CA ALA A 162 2.43 -13.89 10.91
C ALA A 162 1.27 -14.28 11.82
N GLU A 163 0.65 -15.43 11.55
CA GLU A 163 -0.44 -15.96 12.38
C GLU A 163 0.04 -16.40 13.77
N THR A 164 1.23 -16.99 13.85
CA THR A 164 1.82 -17.45 15.10
C THR A 164 3.23 -16.89 15.33
N VAL A 165 3.66 -16.85 16.59
CA VAL A 165 5.03 -16.47 16.98
C VAL A 165 6.06 -17.38 16.33
N SER A 166 5.76 -18.69 16.27
CA SER A 166 6.63 -19.69 15.64
C SER A 166 6.81 -19.43 14.16
N ASP A 167 5.75 -19.07 13.44
CA ASP A 167 5.85 -18.72 12.02
C ASP A 167 6.65 -17.43 11.82
N CYS A 168 6.42 -16.43 12.68
CA CYS A 168 7.17 -15.17 12.62
C CYS A 168 8.69 -15.42 12.75
N GLU A 169 9.11 -16.21 13.73
CA GLU A 169 10.51 -16.59 13.90
C GLU A 169 11.03 -17.47 12.75
N HIS A 170 10.23 -18.43 12.29
CA HIS A 170 10.65 -19.35 11.23
C HIS A 170 10.91 -18.63 9.90
N TYR A 171 10.01 -17.72 9.52
CA TYR A 171 10.07 -17.04 8.22
C TYR A 171 10.87 -15.73 8.23
N PHE A 172 10.86 -14.99 9.34
CA PHE A 172 11.51 -13.67 9.44
C PHE A 172 12.70 -13.65 10.41
N GLY A 173 12.99 -14.77 11.08
CA GLY A 173 14.09 -14.90 12.04
C GLY A 173 13.74 -14.37 13.44
N ALA A 174 14.54 -14.75 14.44
CA ALA A 174 14.33 -14.37 15.84
C ALA A 174 14.36 -12.85 16.08
N ALA A 175 15.10 -12.10 15.26
CA ALA A 175 15.14 -10.64 15.33
C ALA A 175 13.76 -9.99 15.08
N SER A 176 12.84 -10.67 14.39
CA SER A 176 11.47 -10.19 14.17
C SER A 176 10.63 -10.11 15.45
N LEU A 177 11.06 -10.81 16.52
CA LEU A 177 10.40 -10.86 17.82
C LEU A 177 11.01 -9.90 18.84
N GLU A 178 12.06 -9.16 18.47
CA GLU A 178 12.75 -8.26 19.40
C GLU A 178 11.85 -7.11 19.83
N LEU A 179 11.87 -6.83 21.14
CA LEU A 179 11.14 -5.69 21.71
C LEU A 179 11.83 -4.39 21.32
N ILE A 180 11.02 -3.38 20.97
CA ILE A 180 11.52 -2.04 20.68
C ILE A 180 11.98 -1.41 22.00
N THR A 181 13.29 -1.26 22.16
CA THR A 181 13.90 -0.53 23.28
C THR A 181 14.12 0.95 22.91
N LYS A 182 14.06 1.84 23.91
CA LYS A 182 14.31 3.28 23.74
C LYS A 182 15.80 3.60 23.63
#